data_AF-A0A1V6B337-F1
#
_entry.id   AF-A0A1V6B337-F1
#
_cell.length_a   1.000
_cell.length_b   1.000
_cell.length_c   1.000
_cell.angle_alpha   90.00
_cell.angle_beta   90.00
_cell.angle_gamma   90.00
#
_symmetry.space_group_name_H-M   'P 1'
#
loop_
_entity.id
_entity.type
_entity.pdbx_description
1 polymer ?
#
loop_
_entity_poly.entity_id
_entity_poly.type
_entity_poly.pdbx_seq_one_letter_code
_entity_poly.pdbx_strand_id
1 'polypeptide(L)'
;MTYGTFFGFIRLIELDPKTGKRVEGNKALDIAIDCEATTLMYRDGWYYLLGTHGTCCDGANSTYNIVVGRSRKVTGPYLDNLGRDMLRGGGKMVLAAGGRVIGPGHFGLLDLGDGVQKMSCHYEADLDQGGRSVLGIRPLLWKNGWPVAGDNFKEGTYEIESERRGYALELVVDFVRMAGGMRGFGRGTDEPVKPVPSQELADVINTWPTGNIGVRIGDYMTRPHQKWTITAVPDAGGYPGGPYYKIVIAGTDRALAATADAEVITVPAFTGAPEQLWRIDQLIDGTYRIMPKAVPGSQEKLALISIGDSTPTLAKFDMNSDNSKWNFKAH
;
A
#
# COMPACT_ATOMS: atom_id res chain seq x y z
N MET A 1 16.69 5.57 25.06
CA MET A 1 17.00 4.29 24.38
C MET A 1 16.22 3.18 25.06
N THR A 2 15.69 2.22 24.29
CA THR A 2 15.17 0.96 24.83
C THR A 2 16.12 -0.19 24.51
N TYR A 3 16.27 -1.12 25.45
CA TYR A 3 17.16 -2.28 25.31
C TYR A 3 16.69 -3.40 26.25
N GLY A 4 17.08 -4.65 25.96
CA GLY A 4 16.69 -5.80 26.75
C GLY A 4 16.72 -7.09 25.92
N THR A 5 16.17 -8.16 26.46
CA THR A 5 16.12 -9.48 25.82
C THR A 5 14.86 -10.23 26.25
N PHE A 6 14.46 -11.21 25.44
CA PHE A 6 13.32 -12.10 25.68
C PHE A 6 13.27 -12.69 27.09
N PHE A 7 14.41 -13.04 27.69
CA PHE A 7 14.48 -13.68 29.01
C PHE A 7 14.32 -12.71 30.20
N GLY A 8 13.95 -11.45 29.97
CA GLY A 8 13.78 -10.46 31.02
C GLY A 8 13.04 -9.21 30.57
N PHE A 9 13.29 -8.10 31.25
CA PHE A 9 12.64 -6.84 30.95
C PHE A 9 13.28 -6.12 29.76
N ILE A 10 12.43 -5.47 28.99
CA ILE A 10 12.81 -4.32 28.20
C ILE A 10 12.90 -3.12 29.11
N ARG A 11 13.99 -2.38 28.97
CA ARG A 11 14.33 -1.24 29.81
C ARG A 11 14.46 0.03 29.02
N LEU A 12 14.01 1.12 29.62
CA LEU A 12 14.25 2.48 29.17
C LEU A 12 15.45 3.06 29.93
N ILE A 13 16.38 3.67 29.20
CA ILE A 13 17.43 4.51 29.77
C ILE A 13 17.57 5.81 28.97
N GLU A 14 17.80 6.91 29.67
CA GLU A 14 18.08 8.19 29.05
C GLU A 14 19.54 8.27 28.61
N LEU A 15 19.75 8.71 27.37
CA LEU A 15 21.06 8.98 26.82
C LEU A 15 21.19 10.49 26.56
N ASP A 16 22.38 11.02 26.78
CA ASP A 16 22.75 12.36 26.34
C ASP A 16 22.79 12.36 24.80
N PRO A 17 21.96 13.18 24.12
CA PRO A 17 21.88 13.18 22.67
C PRO A 17 23.18 13.68 21.99
N LYS A 18 24.06 14.39 22.70
CA LYS A 18 25.34 14.86 22.14
C LYS A 18 26.41 13.78 22.16
N THR A 19 26.41 12.94 23.19
CA THR A 19 27.51 11.99 23.44
C THR A 19 27.11 10.53 23.22
N GLY A 20 25.81 10.23 23.20
CA GLY A 20 25.27 8.87 23.21
C GLY A 20 25.48 8.12 24.52
N LYS A 21 26.11 8.74 25.53
CA LYS A 21 26.34 8.12 26.84
C LYS A 21 25.07 8.17 27.68
N ARG A 22 24.92 7.21 28.59
CA ARG A 22 23.88 7.26 29.63
C ARG A 22 24.04 8.55 30.44
N VAL A 23 22.92 9.25 30.65
CA VAL A 23 22.88 10.42 31.54
C VAL A 23 23.27 9.98 32.96
N GLU A 24 24.20 10.71 33.59
CA GLU A 24 24.71 10.37 34.92
C GLU A 24 23.57 10.31 35.95
N GLY A 25 23.59 9.27 36.79
CA GLY A 25 22.55 9.04 37.81
C GLY A 25 21.19 8.51 37.28
N ASN A 26 20.90 8.59 35.98
CA ASN A 26 19.67 8.05 35.40
C ASN A 26 19.60 6.54 35.63
N LYS A 27 18.49 5.97 36.09
CA LYS A 27 18.33 4.52 36.35
C LYS A 27 17.44 3.89 35.28
N ALA A 28 17.80 2.69 34.86
CA ALA A 28 17.01 1.94 33.89
C ALA A 28 15.62 1.62 34.47
N LEU A 29 14.58 1.84 33.69
CA LEU A 29 13.19 1.55 34.05
C LEU A 29 12.69 0.37 33.23
N ASP A 30 12.16 -0.65 33.88
CA ASP A 30 11.49 -1.76 33.19
C ASP A 30 10.16 -1.26 32.60
N ILE A 31 9.93 -1.48 31.30
CA ILE A 31 8.77 -0.95 30.56
C ILE A 31 7.98 -2.02 29.78
N ALA A 32 8.54 -3.21 29.60
CA ALA A 32 7.86 -4.39 29.03
C ALA A 32 8.59 -5.68 29.43
N ILE A 33 7.95 -6.83 29.24
CA ILE A 33 8.52 -8.17 29.43
C ILE A 33 8.13 -9.07 28.24
N ASP A 34 8.73 -10.26 28.14
CA ASP A 34 8.42 -11.29 27.14
C ASP A 34 8.56 -10.79 25.67
N CYS A 35 9.43 -9.80 25.46
CA CYS A 35 9.70 -9.23 24.15
C CYS A 35 11.17 -8.85 23.96
N GLU A 36 11.57 -8.70 22.70
CA GLU A 36 12.90 -8.21 22.31
C GLU A 36 12.87 -7.34 21.05
N ALA A 37 14.06 -6.91 20.59
CA ALA A 37 14.25 -6.07 19.40
C ALA A 37 13.30 -4.85 19.36
N THR A 38 13.24 -4.11 20.46
CA THR A 38 12.26 -3.04 20.63
C THR A 38 12.60 -1.77 19.90
N THR A 39 11.56 -1.10 19.41
CA THR A 39 11.65 0.22 18.78
C THR A 39 10.66 1.17 19.44
N LEU A 40 11.13 2.37 19.81
CA LEU A 40 10.26 3.46 20.25
C LEU A 40 9.94 4.40 19.09
N MET A 41 8.66 4.72 18.94
CA MET A 41 8.18 5.75 18.01
C MET A 41 7.32 6.77 18.76
N TYR A 42 7.25 8.00 18.26
CA TYR A 42 6.32 9.01 18.75
C TYR A 42 5.43 9.51 17.62
N ARG A 43 4.11 9.53 17.85
CA ARG A 43 3.12 10.02 16.89
C ARG A 43 1.87 10.51 17.60
N ASP A 44 1.33 11.66 17.19
CA ASP A 44 0.02 12.18 17.62
C ASP A 44 -0.17 12.19 19.15
N GLY A 45 0.88 12.57 19.87
CA GLY A 45 0.90 12.64 21.33
C GLY A 45 1.09 11.29 22.04
N TRP A 46 1.40 10.22 21.33
CA TRP A 46 1.62 8.88 21.88
C TRP A 46 3.05 8.40 21.63
N TYR A 47 3.64 7.78 22.63
CA TYR A 47 4.81 6.93 22.48
C TYR A 47 4.33 5.50 22.20
N TYR A 48 4.83 4.88 21.15
CA TYR A 48 4.59 3.50 20.80
C TYR A 48 5.86 2.70 21.09
N LEU A 49 5.73 1.64 21.90
CA LEU A 49 6.79 0.66 22.11
C LEU A 49 6.44 -0.58 21.31
N LEU A 50 7.20 -0.82 20.26
CA LEU A 50 7.12 -2.04 19.46
C LEU A 50 8.13 -3.04 20.00
N GLY A 51 7.78 -4.32 19.96
CA GLY A 51 8.65 -5.41 20.35
C GLY A 51 8.29 -6.69 19.59
N THR A 52 9.22 -7.63 19.57
CA THR A 52 9.03 -8.96 18.98
C THR A 52 8.69 -9.95 20.09
N HIS A 53 7.56 -10.65 19.96
CA HIS A 53 7.12 -11.74 20.81
C HIS A 53 7.37 -13.09 20.12
N GLY A 54 7.34 -14.17 20.90
CA GLY A 54 7.46 -15.55 20.40
C GLY A 54 8.89 -16.07 20.43
N THR A 55 9.13 -17.20 19.76
CA THR A 55 10.42 -17.90 19.72
C THR A 55 11.10 -17.69 18.37
N CYS A 56 12.39 -17.33 18.41
CA CYS A 56 13.26 -17.20 17.23
C CYS A 56 13.93 -18.51 16.87
N CYS A 57 14.69 -18.48 15.77
CA CYS A 57 15.82 -19.37 15.56
C CYS A 57 15.42 -20.85 15.37
N ASP A 58 14.14 -21.09 15.08
CA ASP A 58 13.57 -22.40 14.75
C ASP A 58 13.09 -22.43 13.27
N GLY A 59 13.69 -21.57 12.45
CA GLY A 59 13.40 -21.43 11.03
C GLY A 59 11.91 -21.32 10.75
N ALA A 60 11.38 -22.25 9.94
CA ALA A 60 9.98 -22.31 9.54
C ALA A 60 8.99 -22.60 10.70
N ASN A 61 9.47 -23.02 11.87
CA ASN A 61 8.65 -23.24 13.06
C ASN A 61 8.70 -22.07 14.05
N SER A 62 9.45 -21.01 13.74
CA SER A 62 9.53 -19.82 14.59
C SER A 62 8.17 -19.17 14.77
N THR A 63 7.85 -18.77 16.00
CA THR A 63 6.55 -18.17 16.36
C THR A 63 6.62 -16.64 16.48
N TYR A 64 7.72 -16.07 15.99
CA TYR A 64 7.96 -14.63 16.00
C TYR A 64 6.81 -13.82 15.41
N ASN A 65 6.49 -12.73 16.10
CA ASN A 65 5.52 -11.73 15.69
C ASN A 65 5.86 -10.37 16.31
N ILE A 66 5.49 -9.30 15.63
CA ILE A 66 5.72 -7.93 16.09
C ILE A 66 4.44 -7.42 16.74
N VAL A 67 4.56 -6.91 17.96
CA VAL A 67 3.48 -6.32 18.74
C VAL A 67 3.80 -4.88 19.15
N VAL A 68 2.79 -4.15 19.61
CA VAL A 68 2.90 -2.77 20.07
C VAL A 68 2.04 -2.48 21.29
N GLY A 69 2.56 -1.67 22.22
CA GLY A 69 1.79 -0.93 23.21
C GLY A 69 2.04 0.57 23.07
N ARG A 70 1.18 1.41 23.65
CA ARG A 70 1.36 2.86 23.64
C ARG A 70 1.16 3.53 24.99
N SER A 71 1.79 4.68 25.17
CA SER A 71 1.70 5.51 26.38
C SER A 71 1.71 7.01 26.06
N ARG A 72 1.12 7.83 26.93
CA ARG A 72 1.29 9.29 26.87
C ARG A 72 2.61 9.77 27.48
N LYS A 73 3.32 8.90 28.21
CA LYS A 73 4.63 9.18 28.81
C LYS A 73 5.65 8.20 28.25
N VAL A 74 6.84 8.69 27.89
CA VAL A 74 7.93 7.81 27.40
C VAL A 74 8.31 6.73 28.40
N THR A 75 8.09 6.98 29.69
CA THR A 75 8.33 6.03 30.80
C THR A 75 7.21 5.01 30.98
N GLY A 76 6.18 5.00 30.14
CA GLY A 76 5.04 4.12 30.29
C GLY A 76 4.02 4.56 31.36
N PRO A 77 3.10 3.67 31.75
CA PRO A 77 2.97 2.28 31.28
C PRO A 77 2.57 2.22 29.79
N TYR A 78 3.03 1.19 29.08
CA TYR A 78 2.65 0.92 27.69
C TYR A 78 1.52 -0.10 27.67
N LEU A 79 0.37 0.34 27.18
CA LEU A 79 -0.84 -0.49 27.14
C LEU A 79 -1.17 -0.87 25.70
N ASP A 80 -1.66 -2.07 25.49
CA ASP A 80 -2.24 -2.48 24.20
C ASP A 80 -3.66 -1.93 24.00
N ASN A 81 -4.31 -2.29 22.88
CA ASN A 81 -5.66 -1.80 22.55
C ASN A 81 -6.78 -2.36 23.45
N LEU A 82 -6.49 -3.33 24.31
CA LEU A 82 -7.42 -3.86 25.29
C LEU A 82 -7.08 -3.39 26.72
N GLY A 83 -6.04 -2.56 26.87
CA GLY A 83 -5.59 -2.02 28.15
C GLY A 83 -4.67 -2.95 28.94
N ARG A 84 -4.16 -4.04 28.34
CA ARG A 84 -3.18 -4.91 29.00
C ARG A 84 -1.80 -4.28 28.93
N ASP A 85 -1.14 -4.25 30.08
CA ASP A 85 0.20 -3.71 30.24
C ASP A 85 1.25 -4.62 29.59
N MET A 86 2.20 -4.05 28.84
CA MET A 86 3.34 -4.79 28.28
C MET A 86 4.26 -5.38 29.35
N LEU A 87 4.27 -4.84 30.58
CA LEU A 87 4.94 -5.48 31.74
C LEU A 87 4.24 -6.75 32.22
N ARG A 88 3.05 -7.05 31.68
CA ARG A 88 2.29 -8.27 31.94
C ARG A 88 2.06 -9.08 30.66
N GLY A 89 2.95 -8.93 29.66
CA GLY A 89 2.88 -9.60 28.37
C GLY A 89 1.75 -9.09 27.45
N GLY A 90 1.26 -7.86 27.66
CA GLY A 90 0.35 -7.18 26.75
C GLY A 90 1.02 -6.82 25.42
N GLY A 91 0.23 -6.58 24.39
CA GLY A 91 0.74 -6.22 23.08
C GLY A 91 -0.31 -6.39 21.98
N LYS A 92 -0.56 -5.32 21.22
CA LYS A 92 -1.39 -5.38 20.03
C LYS A 92 -0.55 -5.92 18.86
N MET A 93 -1.05 -6.94 18.17
CA MET A 93 -0.42 -7.45 16.95
C MET A 93 -0.26 -6.36 15.87
N VAL A 94 0.95 -6.21 15.33
CA VAL A 94 1.30 -5.36 14.18
C VAL A 94 1.56 -6.21 12.94
N LEU A 95 2.34 -7.28 13.09
CA LEU A 95 2.68 -8.21 12.01
C LEU A 95 2.90 -9.63 12.58
N ALA A 96 2.29 -10.63 11.94
CA ALA A 96 2.49 -12.04 12.20
C ALA A 96 2.97 -12.76 10.93
N ALA A 97 3.29 -14.04 11.03
CA ALA A 97 3.52 -14.90 9.87
C ALA A 97 2.33 -14.82 8.88
N GLY A 98 2.61 -14.93 7.59
CA GLY A 98 1.59 -14.81 6.56
C GLY A 98 2.08 -15.21 5.18
N GLY A 99 1.18 -15.77 4.37
CA GLY A 99 1.56 -16.36 3.08
C GLY A 99 2.62 -17.45 3.27
N ARG A 100 3.81 -17.23 2.74
CA ARG A 100 4.94 -18.16 2.79
C ARG A 100 6.16 -17.62 3.53
N VAL A 101 5.98 -16.56 4.32
CA VAL A 101 7.00 -15.96 5.19
C VAL A 101 6.60 -16.08 6.66
N ILE A 102 7.55 -16.53 7.50
CA ILE A 102 7.32 -16.97 8.87
C ILE A 102 8.21 -16.19 9.84
N GLY A 103 7.69 -15.94 11.04
CA GLY A 103 8.45 -15.37 12.16
C GLY A 103 8.96 -13.94 11.92
N PRO A 104 8.11 -12.95 11.60
CA PRO A 104 8.56 -11.56 11.50
C PRO A 104 9.05 -11.03 12.85
N GLY A 105 10.24 -10.42 12.85
CA GLY A 105 10.83 -9.76 14.02
C GLY A 105 11.60 -8.49 13.66
N HIS A 106 12.03 -7.75 14.68
CA HIS A 106 12.86 -6.55 14.58
C HIS A 106 12.24 -5.45 13.70
N PHE A 107 11.28 -4.72 14.26
CA PHE A 107 10.64 -3.60 13.56
C PHE A 107 11.64 -2.46 13.30
N GLY A 108 11.72 -2.01 12.04
CA GLY A 108 12.32 -0.73 11.66
C GLY A 108 11.31 0.19 10.97
N LEU A 109 11.38 1.49 11.24
CA LEU A 109 10.59 2.51 10.56
C LEU A 109 11.40 3.14 9.42
N LEU A 110 10.81 3.18 8.23
CA LEU A 110 11.27 4.00 7.12
C LEU A 110 10.16 5.01 6.79
N ASP A 111 10.33 6.26 7.22
CA ASP A 111 9.45 7.36 6.82
C ASP A 111 9.96 7.98 5.52
N LEU A 112 9.16 7.86 4.44
CA LEU A 112 9.51 8.34 3.11
C LEU A 112 8.87 9.70 2.79
N GLY A 113 8.19 10.32 3.75
CA GLY A 113 7.43 11.56 3.56
C GLY A 113 6.11 11.35 2.82
N ASP A 114 5.33 12.42 2.67
CA ASP A 114 4.09 12.46 1.88
C ASP A 114 3.08 11.35 2.22
N GLY A 115 2.95 11.03 3.51
CA GLY A 115 2.03 9.98 3.95
C GLY A 115 2.44 8.55 3.56
N VAL A 116 3.67 8.33 3.08
CA VAL A 116 4.22 6.99 2.82
C VAL A 116 5.18 6.60 3.94
N GLN A 117 4.77 5.62 4.74
CA GLN A 117 5.64 4.95 5.70
C GLN A 117 5.79 3.48 5.33
N LYS A 118 7.00 2.96 5.48
CA LYS A 118 7.29 1.54 5.37
C LYS A 118 7.80 1.05 6.72
N MET A 119 7.54 -0.23 7.00
CA MET A 119 8.23 -0.96 8.04
C MET A 119 9.18 -1.98 7.42
N SER A 120 10.32 -2.18 8.08
CA SER A 120 11.18 -3.33 7.85
C SER A 120 11.01 -4.35 8.96
N CYS A 121 11.21 -5.62 8.62
CA CYS A 121 11.38 -6.73 9.56
C CYS A 121 12.31 -7.76 8.94
N HIS A 122 12.96 -8.60 9.74
CA HIS A 122 13.42 -9.89 9.21
C HIS A 122 12.30 -10.91 9.34
N TYR A 123 12.23 -11.87 8.43
CA TYR A 123 11.51 -13.12 8.63
C TYR A 123 12.51 -14.19 9.02
N GLU A 124 12.16 -15.05 9.97
CA GLU A 124 12.97 -16.22 10.33
C GLU A 124 13.06 -17.22 9.17
N ALA A 125 11.99 -17.35 8.37
CA ALA A 125 11.98 -18.22 7.21
C ALA A 125 11.06 -17.73 6.07
N ASP A 126 11.61 -17.70 4.86
CA ASP A 126 10.85 -17.66 3.61
C ASP A 126 10.81 -19.06 2.99
N LEU A 127 9.63 -19.66 2.93
CA LEU A 127 9.42 -21.03 2.45
C LEU A 127 9.62 -21.18 0.94
N ASP A 128 9.57 -20.09 0.17
CA ASP A 128 9.92 -20.09 -1.26
C ASP A 128 11.42 -20.00 -1.49
N GLN A 129 12.16 -19.54 -0.48
CA GLN A 129 13.62 -19.43 -0.50
C GLN A 129 14.30 -20.49 0.40
N GLY A 130 13.66 -21.65 0.54
CA GLY A 130 14.24 -22.79 1.26
C GLY A 130 14.32 -22.59 2.79
N GLY A 131 13.45 -21.75 3.35
CA GLY A 131 13.41 -21.44 4.78
C GLY A 131 14.49 -20.46 5.24
N ARG A 132 15.14 -19.72 4.33
CA ARG A 132 16.15 -18.72 4.67
C ARG A 132 15.52 -17.51 5.35
N SER A 133 16.27 -16.88 6.24
CA SER A 133 15.91 -15.57 6.77
C SER A 133 16.05 -14.51 5.67
N VAL A 134 15.04 -13.66 5.54
CA VAL A 134 14.98 -12.62 4.50
C VAL A 134 14.51 -11.29 5.10
N LEU A 135 14.91 -10.19 4.48
CA LEU A 135 14.40 -8.86 4.80
C LEU A 135 13.00 -8.68 4.19
N GLY A 136 12.03 -8.32 5.02
CA GLY A 136 10.74 -7.81 4.59
C GLY A 136 10.70 -6.29 4.66
N ILE A 137 10.19 -5.64 3.60
CA ILE A 137 9.79 -4.22 3.62
C ILE A 137 8.33 -4.16 3.21
N ARG A 138 7.49 -3.56 4.05
CA ARG A 138 6.02 -3.53 3.91
C ARG A 138 5.47 -2.12 4.17
N PRO A 139 4.30 -1.73 3.66
CA PRO A 139 3.63 -0.51 4.10
C PRO A 139 3.38 -0.52 5.60
N LEU A 140 3.50 0.64 6.25
CA LEU A 140 3.07 0.85 7.62
C LEU A 140 1.82 1.73 7.61
N LEU A 141 0.69 1.15 7.99
CA LEU A 141 -0.62 1.79 8.02
C LEU A 141 -0.99 2.18 9.45
N TRP A 142 -1.94 3.11 9.57
CA TRP A 142 -2.45 3.59 10.85
C TRP A 142 -3.96 3.43 10.92
N LYS A 143 -4.43 2.42 11.67
CA LYS A 143 -5.86 2.15 11.86
C LYS A 143 -6.27 2.49 13.28
N ASN A 144 -7.20 3.43 13.44
CA ASN A 144 -7.68 3.89 14.75
C ASN A 144 -6.52 4.30 15.70
N GLY A 145 -5.48 4.93 15.14
CA GLY A 145 -4.29 5.35 15.87
C GLY A 145 -3.34 4.22 16.28
N TRP A 146 -3.39 3.05 15.63
CA TRP A 146 -2.46 1.94 15.85
C TRP A 146 -1.71 1.58 14.56
N PRO A 147 -0.40 1.28 14.65
CA PRO A 147 0.35 0.79 13.50
C PRO A 147 -0.11 -0.61 13.11
N VAL A 148 -0.20 -0.86 11.81
CA VAL A 148 -0.53 -2.17 11.22
C VAL A 148 0.36 -2.36 9.99
N ALA A 149 0.94 -3.56 9.83
CA ALA A 149 1.65 -3.89 8.61
C ALA A 149 0.67 -4.04 7.45
N GLY A 150 0.83 -3.23 6.41
CA GLY A 150 0.10 -3.39 5.15
C GLY A 150 0.65 -4.57 4.32
N ASP A 151 -0.10 -4.93 3.29
CA ASP A 151 0.36 -5.84 2.25
C ASP A 151 1.03 -5.05 1.12
N ASN A 152 2.11 -5.61 0.56
CA ASN A 152 2.67 -5.07 -0.67
C ASN A 152 1.64 -5.18 -1.80
N PHE A 153 1.68 -4.23 -2.74
CA PHE A 153 0.74 -4.20 -3.86
C PHE A 153 0.82 -5.50 -4.66
N LYS A 154 -0.34 -6.11 -4.93
CA LYS A 154 -0.44 -7.38 -5.64
C LYS A 154 -0.77 -7.14 -7.11
N GLU A 155 -0.11 -7.87 -8.00
CA GLU A 155 -0.49 -7.90 -9.42
C GLU A 155 -1.92 -8.41 -9.59
N GLY A 156 -2.57 -8.00 -10.67
CA GLY A 156 -3.95 -8.38 -10.94
C GLY A 156 -4.64 -7.46 -11.93
N THR A 157 -5.92 -7.71 -12.18
CA THR A 157 -6.79 -6.82 -12.94
C THR A 157 -7.67 -6.03 -11.98
N TYR A 158 -7.67 -4.72 -12.14
CA TYR A 158 -8.28 -3.79 -11.22
C TYR A 158 -9.15 -2.77 -11.94
N GLU A 159 -10.20 -2.36 -11.25
CA GLU A 159 -10.75 -1.01 -11.36
C GLU A 159 -9.86 -0.07 -10.54
N ILE A 160 -9.42 1.04 -11.14
CA ILE A 160 -8.62 2.08 -10.48
C ILE A 160 -9.52 3.26 -10.18
N GLU A 161 -9.88 3.46 -8.92
CA GLU A 161 -10.87 4.47 -8.50
C GLU A 161 -10.21 5.69 -7.84
N SER A 162 -10.66 6.88 -8.20
CA SER A 162 -10.28 8.11 -7.50
C SER A 162 -11.02 8.23 -6.18
N GLU A 163 -10.30 8.49 -5.08
CA GLU A 163 -10.90 8.70 -3.75
C GLU A 163 -11.86 9.91 -3.74
N ARG A 164 -11.60 10.92 -4.59
CA ARG A 164 -12.43 12.13 -4.72
C ARG A 164 -13.93 11.83 -4.85
N ARG A 165 -14.29 10.82 -5.65
CA ARG A 165 -15.71 10.54 -5.99
C ARG A 165 -16.04 9.05 -6.17
N GLY A 166 -15.04 8.17 -6.14
CA GLY A 166 -15.19 6.76 -6.50
C GLY A 166 -15.39 6.52 -8.00
N TYR A 167 -14.97 7.46 -8.85
CA TYR A 167 -14.99 7.28 -10.30
C TYR A 167 -13.74 6.54 -10.77
N ALA A 168 -13.92 5.68 -11.78
CA ALA A 168 -12.89 4.82 -12.31
C ALA A 168 -12.11 5.50 -13.45
N LEU A 169 -10.80 5.27 -13.48
CA LEU A 169 -9.92 5.61 -14.59
C LEU A 169 -10.33 4.80 -15.83
N GLU A 170 -10.48 5.46 -16.97
CA GLU A 170 -10.95 4.82 -18.20
C GLU A 170 -10.41 5.46 -19.47
N LEU A 171 -10.39 4.71 -20.57
CA LEU A 171 -10.08 5.28 -21.88
C LEU A 171 -11.17 6.26 -22.34
N VAL A 172 -10.75 7.33 -23.02
CA VAL A 172 -11.65 8.17 -23.81
C VAL A 172 -11.97 7.47 -25.13
N VAL A 173 -12.99 6.62 -25.12
CA VAL A 173 -13.50 5.90 -26.30
C VAL A 173 -15.00 6.13 -26.47
N ASP A 174 -15.48 5.91 -27.69
CA ASP A 174 -16.90 6.05 -28.01
C ASP A 174 -17.75 5.08 -27.21
N PHE A 175 -18.91 5.57 -26.78
CA PHE A 175 -19.85 4.77 -26.02
C PHE A 175 -20.50 3.69 -26.90
N VAL A 176 -20.24 2.43 -26.56
CA VAL A 176 -20.96 1.28 -27.12
C VAL A 176 -21.96 0.75 -26.11
N ARG A 177 -23.24 0.76 -26.49
CA ARG A 177 -24.34 0.30 -25.63
C ARG A 177 -24.24 -1.21 -25.38
N MET A 178 -24.44 -1.63 -24.12
CA MET A 178 -24.55 -3.05 -23.77
C MET A 178 -25.82 -3.68 -24.35
N ALA A 179 -25.80 -5.01 -24.45
CA ALA A 179 -27.01 -5.79 -24.65
C ALA A 179 -28.07 -5.45 -23.57
N GLY A 180 -29.36 -5.61 -23.88
CA GLY A 180 -30.46 -5.44 -22.91
C GLY A 180 -31.37 -4.22 -23.14
N GLY A 181 -30.95 -3.23 -23.93
CA GLY A 181 -31.80 -2.10 -24.34
C GLY A 181 -32.36 -1.26 -23.19
N MET A 182 -33.24 -0.29 -23.50
CA MET A 182 -33.93 0.53 -22.49
C MET A 182 -35.23 -0.17 -22.07
N ARG A 183 -35.42 -0.40 -20.77
CA ARG A 183 -36.63 -1.04 -20.24
C ARG A 183 -37.67 0.04 -19.93
N GLY A 184 -38.77 0.07 -20.71
CA GLY A 184 -39.87 1.03 -20.52
C GLY A 184 -40.76 0.73 -19.31
N PHE A 185 -41.52 1.72 -18.87
CA PHE A 185 -42.52 1.58 -17.79
C PHE A 185 -43.74 0.76 -18.26
N GLY A 186 -44.32 -0.06 -17.35
CA GLY A 186 -45.59 -0.78 -17.61
C GLY A 186 -45.48 -2.17 -18.25
N ARG A 187 -44.31 -2.84 -18.22
CA ARG A 187 -44.20 -4.23 -18.68
C ARG A 187 -44.86 -5.20 -17.70
N GLY A 188 -45.49 -6.25 -18.25
CA GLY A 188 -46.07 -7.34 -17.47
C GLY A 188 -45.01 -8.05 -16.62
N THR A 189 -45.40 -8.49 -15.42
CA THR A 189 -44.52 -9.14 -14.43
C THR A 189 -44.21 -10.60 -14.74
N ASP A 190 -44.85 -11.17 -15.77
CA ASP A 190 -44.88 -12.61 -16.01
C ASP A 190 -43.79 -13.08 -17.00
N GLU A 191 -42.98 -12.16 -17.54
CA GLU A 191 -41.83 -12.51 -18.39
C GLU A 191 -40.66 -13.07 -17.54
N PRO A 192 -40.06 -14.21 -17.93
CA PRO A 192 -38.87 -14.73 -17.26
C PRO A 192 -37.72 -13.73 -17.27
N VAL A 193 -37.11 -13.50 -16.10
CA VAL A 193 -35.93 -12.64 -15.97
C VAL A 193 -34.75 -13.28 -16.71
N LYS A 194 -34.21 -12.58 -17.71
CA LYS A 194 -33.02 -13.00 -18.46
C LYS A 194 -31.81 -12.16 -18.04
N PRO A 195 -30.66 -12.77 -17.73
CA PRO A 195 -29.45 -12.02 -17.45
C PRO A 195 -28.98 -11.26 -18.69
N VAL A 196 -28.41 -10.08 -18.48
CA VAL A 196 -27.68 -9.34 -19.50
C VAL A 196 -26.21 -9.75 -19.40
N PRO A 197 -25.59 -10.26 -20.46
CA PRO A 197 -24.17 -10.59 -20.43
C PRO A 197 -23.32 -9.32 -20.25
N SER A 198 -22.17 -9.47 -19.61
CA SER A 198 -21.13 -8.44 -19.58
C SER A 198 -20.71 -8.08 -21.01
N GLN A 199 -20.28 -6.84 -21.21
CA GLN A 199 -19.63 -6.45 -22.47
C GLN A 199 -18.20 -7.00 -22.48
N GLU A 200 -17.85 -7.69 -23.55
CA GLU A 200 -16.52 -8.26 -23.75
C GLU A 200 -15.63 -7.32 -24.56
N LEU A 201 -14.31 -7.47 -24.43
CA LEU A 201 -13.35 -6.66 -25.17
C LEU A 201 -13.55 -6.76 -26.69
N ALA A 202 -13.84 -7.96 -27.19
CA ALA A 202 -14.07 -8.22 -28.61
C ALA A 202 -15.27 -7.43 -29.18
N ASP A 203 -16.23 -7.03 -28.34
CA ASP A 203 -17.40 -6.26 -28.75
C ASP A 203 -17.05 -4.81 -29.12
N VAL A 204 -15.95 -4.27 -28.57
CA VAL A 204 -15.66 -2.83 -28.61
C VAL A 204 -14.29 -2.48 -29.14
N ILE A 205 -13.30 -3.37 -29.06
CA ILE A 205 -11.90 -3.03 -29.36
C ILE A 205 -11.70 -2.49 -30.77
N ASN A 206 -12.45 -2.97 -31.76
CA ASN A 206 -12.38 -2.53 -33.15
C ASN A 206 -12.92 -1.11 -33.37
N THR A 207 -13.62 -0.54 -32.39
CA THR A 207 -14.11 0.85 -32.42
C THR A 207 -13.11 1.84 -31.83
N TRP A 208 -12.06 1.36 -31.16
CA TRP A 208 -11.10 2.22 -30.50
C TRP A 208 -10.06 2.77 -31.49
N PRO A 209 -9.57 4.00 -31.29
CA PRO A 209 -8.46 4.52 -32.08
C PRO A 209 -7.21 3.63 -31.99
N THR A 210 -6.47 3.50 -33.08
CA THR A 210 -5.25 2.68 -33.14
C THR A 210 -4.05 3.34 -32.45
N GLY A 211 -3.98 4.68 -32.49
CA GLY A 211 -2.91 5.49 -31.89
C GLY A 211 -3.03 5.67 -30.37
N ASN A 212 -2.50 6.79 -29.89
CA ASN A 212 -2.64 7.19 -28.49
C ASN A 212 -4.10 7.53 -28.19
N ILE A 213 -4.59 7.12 -27.03
CA ILE A 213 -5.95 7.42 -26.55
C ILE A 213 -5.84 8.18 -25.24
N GLY A 214 -6.60 9.27 -25.10
CA GLY A 214 -6.71 10.00 -23.84
C GLY A 214 -7.32 9.14 -22.73
N VAL A 215 -7.13 9.57 -21.49
CA VAL A 215 -7.71 8.94 -20.30
C VAL A 215 -8.63 9.94 -19.62
N ARG A 216 -9.73 9.45 -19.07
CA ARG A 216 -10.64 10.22 -18.22
C ARG A 216 -11.00 9.44 -16.96
N ILE A 217 -11.79 10.03 -16.08
CA ILE A 217 -12.35 9.37 -14.92
C ILE A 217 -13.89 9.46 -15.01
N GLY A 218 -14.61 8.37 -14.79
CA GLY A 218 -16.07 8.31 -14.93
C GLY A 218 -16.71 7.18 -14.12
N ASP A 219 -18.04 7.05 -14.20
CA ASP A 219 -18.75 5.97 -13.51
C ASP A 219 -18.24 4.59 -13.93
N TYR A 220 -17.92 3.74 -12.96
CA TYR A 220 -17.54 2.37 -13.27
C TYR A 220 -18.76 1.55 -13.68
N MET A 221 -18.74 1.11 -14.94
CA MET A 221 -19.84 0.37 -15.57
C MET A 221 -19.38 -1.03 -16.00
N THR A 222 -18.31 -1.55 -15.37
CA THR A 222 -17.70 -2.87 -15.64
C THR A 222 -17.23 -3.07 -17.08
N ARG A 223 -16.92 -1.98 -17.79
CA ARG A 223 -16.59 -2.02 -19.22
C ARG A 223 -15.13 -2.39 -19.48
N PRO A 224 -14.82 -3.01 -20.65
CA PRO A 224 -13.44 -3.38 -20.98
C PRO A 224 -12.42 -2.23 -20.92
N HIS A 225 -12.82 -1.01 -21.31
CA HIS A 225 -11.95 0.18 -21.28
C HIS A 225 -11.72 0.78 -19.88
N GLN A 226 -12.25 0.15 -18.82
CA GLN A 226 -12.12 0.56 -17.42
C GLN A 226 -11.35 -0.48 -16.59
N LYS A 227 -10.97 -1.62 -17.19
CA LYS A 227 -10.27 -2.73 -16.52
C LYS A 227 -8.78 -2.64 -16.81
N TRP A 228 -7.96 -2.54 -15.77
CA TRP A 228 -6.53 -2.34 -15.87
C TRP A 228 -5.77 -3.53 -15.29
N THR A 229 -5.01 -4.24 -16.12
CA THR A 229 -4.07 -5.26 -15.66
C THR A 229 -2.77 -4.59 -15.24
N ILE A 230 -2.35 -4.86 -14.01
CA ILE A 230 -1.14 -4.30 -13.39
C ILE A 230 -0.18 -5.46 -13.12
N THR A 231 1.04 -5.35 -13.64
CA THR A 231 2.06 -6.40 -13.57
C THR A 231 3.40 -5.78 -13.19
N ALA A 232 4.18 -6.41 -12.33
CA ALA A 232 5.52 -5.95 -12.00
C ALA A 232 6.44 -6.03 -13.23
N VAL A 233 7.44 -5.17 -13.23
CA VAL A 233 8.53 -5.16 -14.21
C VAL A 233 9.84 -5.23 -13.43
N PRO A 234 10.27 -6.43 -12.97
CA PRO A 234 11.41 -6.56 -12.05
C PRO A 234 12.71 -5.96 -12.58
N ASP A 235 12.95 -6.08 -13.89
CA ASP A 235 14.15 -5.57 -14.55
C ASP A 235 14.18 -4.03 -14.66
N ALA A 236 13.06 -3.35 -14.36
CA ALA A 236 12.99 -1.89 -14.31
C ALA A 236 13.48 -1.30 -12.98
N GLY A 237 13.94 -2.12 -12.05
CA GLY A 237 14.29 -1.74 -10.68
C GLY A 237 13.06 -1.58 -9.78
N GLY A 238 13.22 -0.88 -8.67
CA GLY A 238 12.12 -0.70 -7.71
C GLY A 238 12.35 0.42 -6.71
N TYR A 239 11.56 0.38 -5.65
CA TYR A 239 11.56 1.27 -4.51
C TYR A 239 11.39 0.45 -3.23
N PRO A 240 11.60 1.03 -2.03
CA PRO A 240 11.46 0.27 -0.78
C PRO A 240 10.10 -0.44 -0.67
N GLY A 241 10.13 -1.76 -0.73
CA GLY A 241 8.93 -2.61 -0.63
C GLY A 241 8.18 -2.91 -1.94
N GLY A 242 8.67 -2.51 -3.12
CA GLY A 242 7.99 -2.85 -4.37
C GLY A 242 8.80 -2.62 -5.66
N PRO A 243 8.52 -3.38 -6.73
CA PRO A 243 9.04 -3.13 -8.08
C PRO A 243 8.30 -1.97 -8.76
N TYR A 244 8.80 -1.49 -9.90
CA TYR A 244 7.94 -0.72 -10.81
C TYR A 244 6.93 -1.65 -11.51
N TYR A 245 5.79 -1.09 -11.88
CA TYR A 245 4.70 -1.80 -12.55
C TYR A 245 4.43 -1.22 -13.94
N LYS A 246 3.93 -2.06 -14.84
CA LYS A 246 3.19 -1.61 -16.02
C LYS A 246 1.69 -1.66 -15.72
N ILE A 247 0.94 -0.71 -16.26
CA ILE A 247 -0.51 -0.61 -16.13
C ILE A 247 -1.07 -0.63 -17.56
N VAL A 248 -1.78 -1.69 -17.93
CA VAL A 248 -2.32 -1.90 -19.29
C VAL A 248 -3.82 -2.15 -19.26
N ILE A 249 -4.53 -1.83 -20.35
CA ILE A 249 -5.94 -2.23 -20.49
C ILE A 249 -6.01 -3.75 -20.59
N ALA A 250 -6.85 -4.37 -19.75
CA ALA A 250 -6.97 -5.81 -19.64
C ALA A 250 -7.26 -6.47 -21.00
N GLY A 251 -6.48 -7.50 -21.34
CA GLY A 251 -6.58 -8.21 -22.62
C GLY A 251 -5.91 -7.49 -23.81
N THR A 252 -5.12 -6.44 -23.56
CA THR A 252 -4.38 -5.70 -24.59
C THR A 252 -2.96 -5.35 -24.14
N ASP A 253 -2.12 -4.87 -25.06
CA ASP A 253 -0.81 -4.29 -24.74
C ASP A 253 -0.85 -2.77 -24.49
N ARG A 254 -2.02 -2.14 -24.59
CA ARG A 254 -2.21 -0.70 -24.49
C ARG A 254 -1.88 -0.21 -23.08
N ALA A 255 -0.83 0.59 -22.95
CA ALA A 255 -0.23 0.94 -21.67
C ALA A 255 -0.49 2.39 -21.27
N LEU A 256 -0.70 2.63 -19.98
CA LEU A 256 -0.77 3.96 -19.38
C LEU A 256 0.60 4.63 -19.43
N ALA A 257 0.65 5.89 -19.88
CA ALA A 257 1.88 6.65 -20.05
C ALA A 257 1.73 8.10 -19.60
N ALA A 258 2.76 8.62 -18.95
CA ALA A 258 2.95 10.05 -18.70
C ALA A 258 3.42 10.78 -19.97
N THR A 259 3.02 12.04 -20.11
CA THR A 259 3.42 12.90 -21.24
C THR A 259 4.32 14.05 -20.77
N ALA A 260 4.98 14.73 -21.72
CA ALA A 260 5.85 15.87 -21.40
C ALA A 260 5.09 17.05 -20.79
N ASP A 261 3.80 17.18 -21.10
CA ASP A 261 2.91 18.23 -20.59
C ASP A 261 2.32 17.91 -19.21
N ALA A 262 2.86 16.90 -18.52
CA ALA A 262 2.35 16.37 -17.25
C ALA A 262 0.89 15.85 -17.33
N GLU A 263 0.47 15.39 -18.51
CA GLU A 263 -0.81 14.70 -18.70
C GLU A 263 -0.64 13.18 -18.79
N VAL A 264 -1.77 12.46 -18.75
CA VAL A 264 -1.80 10.99 -18.83
C VAL A 264 -2.60 10.51 -20.03
N ILE A 265 -2.00 9.61 -20.80
CA ILE A 265 -2.60 8.97 -21.98
C ILE A 265 -2.41 7.46 -21.92
N THR A 266 -2.94 6.75 -22.90
CA THR A 266 -2.48 5.40 -23.23
C THR A 266 -1.79 5.35 -24.59
N VAL A 267 -0.72 4.58 -24.66
CA VAL A 267 0.01 4.26 -25.90
C VAL A 267 -0.36 2.86 -26.39
N PRO A 268 -0.25 2.55 -27.70
CA PRO A 268 -0.70 1.27 -28.24
C PRO A 268 -0.04 0.02 -27.64
N ALA A 269 1.21 0.14 -27.18
CA ALA A 269 1.96 -0.97 -26.62
C ALA A 269 2.91 -0.49 -25.51
N PHE A 270 3.11 -1.33 -24.49
CA PHE A 270 4.17 -1.15 -23.50
C PHE A 270 5.56 -1.39 -24.13
N THR A 271 6.48 -0.48 -23.87
CA THR A 271 7.85 -0.49 -24.42
C THR A 271 8.94 -0.56 -23.34
N GLY A 272 8.57 -0.42 -22.06
CA GLY A 272 9.54 -0.32 -20.96
C GLY A 272 10.08 1.08 -20.73
N ALA A 273 9.62 2.08 -21.48
CA ALA A 273 10.03 3.47 -21.31
C ALA A 273 9.70 3.98 -19.88
N PRO A 274 10.55 4.84 -19.26
CA PRO A 274 10.33 5.35 -17.91
C PRO A 274 8.94 5.97 -17.66
N GLU A 275 8.37 6.65 -18.64
CA GLU A 275 7.05 7.26 -18.57
C GLU A 275 5.87 6.26 -18.59
N GLN A 276 6.15 4.98 -18.88
CA GLN A 276 5.17 3.87 -18.88
C GLN A 276 5.32 2.97 -17.64
N LEU A 277 6.30 3.26 -16.78
CA LEU A 277 6.58 2.53 -15.55
C LEU A 277 6.00 3.29 -14.38
N TRP A 278 5.31 2.59 -13.48
CA TRP A 278 4.53 3.19 -12.41
C TRP A 278 4.95 2.66 -11.05
N ARG A 279 5.15 3.56 -10.10
CA ARG A 279 5.28 3.28 -8.68
C ARG A 279 3.91 3.40 -8.03
N ILE A 280 3.56 2.40 -7.22
CA ILE A 280 2.32 2.34 -6.46
C ILE A 280 2.67 2.26 -4.97
N ASP A 281 2.43 3.34 -4.24
CA ASP A 281 2.62 3.39 -2.80
C ASP A 281 1.28 3.27 -2.09
N GLN A 282 1.16 2.32 -1.17
CA GLN A 282 0.10 2.36 -0.16
C GLN A 282 0.46 3.41 0.91
N LEU A 283 -0.49 4.31 1.17
CA LEU A 283 -0.39 5.43 2.10
C LEU A 283 -0.80 5.00 3.51
N ILE A 284 -0.43 5.80 4.52
CA ILE A 284 -0.72 5.50 5.93
C ILE A 284 -2.20 5.29 6.27
N ASP A 285 -3.13 5.83 5.46
CA ASP A 285 -4.58 5.66 5.63
C ASP A 285 -5.16 4.47 4.85
N GLY A 286 -4.32 3.75 4.10
CA GLY A 286 -4.70 2.58 3.31
C GLY A 286 -5.02 2.87 1.84
N THR A 287 -5.20 4.14 1.45
CA THR A 287 -5.35 4.56 0.06
C THR A 287 -4.00 4.49 -0.68
N TYR A 288 -4.00 4.77 -1.98
CA TYR A 288 -2.82 4.64 -2.83
C TYR A 288 -2.43 5.94 -3.53
N ARG A 289 -1.11 6.09 -3.70
CA ARG A 289 -0.49 7.06 -4.59
C ARG A 289 0.12 6.35 -5.79
N ILE A 290 -0.18 6.84 -6.99
CA ILE A 290 0.30 6.29 -8.27
C ILE A 290 1.22 7.33 -8.93
N MET A 291 2.46 6.97 -9.25
CA MET A 291 3.47 7.90 -9.79
C MET A 291 4.17 7.29 -10.99
N PRO A 292 4.38 8.02 -12.10
CA PRO A 292 5.26 7.52 -13.15
C PRO A 292 6.71 7.52 -12.65
N LYS A 293 7.55 6.65 -13.19
CA LYS A 293 8.98 6.61 -12.89
C LYS A 293 9.68 7.88 -13.41
N ALA A 294 9.22 8.44 -14.53
CA ALA A 294 9.62 9.74 -15.02
C ALA A 294 8.50 10.43 -15.78
N VAL A 295 8.52 11.76 -15.78
CA VAL A 295 7.72 12.60 -16.68
C VAL A 295 8.67 13.15 -17.74
N PRO A 296 8.45 12.93 -19.04
CA PRO A 296 9.35 13.39 -20.08
C PRO A 296 9.64 14.89 -19.97
N GLY A 297 10.92 15.28 -20.02
CA GLY A 297 11.30 16.69 -19.94
C GLY A 297 11.19 17.34 -18.54
N SER A 298 10.84 16.59 -17.50
CA SER A 298 10.70 17.11 -16.12
C SER A 298 11.54 16.32 -15.12
N GLN A 299 12.02 17.01 -14.08
CA GLN A 299 12.68 16.41 -12.91
C GLN A 299 11.75 16.37 -11.68
N GLU A 300 10.54 16.92 -11.80
CA GLU A 300 9.57 16.94 -10.71
C GLU A 300 9.02 15.54 -10.46
N LYS A 301 8.83 15.20 -9.17
CA LYS A 301 8.16 13.97 -8.76
C LYS A 301 6.66 14.23 -8.72
N LEU A 302 5.98 13.90 -9.82
CA LEU A 302 4.54 14.06 -9.95
C LEU A 302 3.81 12.74 -9.65
N ALA A 303 2.54 12.85 -9.26
CA ALA A 303 1.63 11.74 -9.04
C ALA A 303 0.38 11.93 -9.90
N LEU A 304 -0.27 10.81 -10.23
CA LEU A 304 -1.60 10.82 -10.83
C LEU A 304 -2.58 11.46 -9.85
N ILE A 305 -3.26 12.51 -10.29
CA ILE A 305 -4.29 13.21 -9.53
C ILE A 305 -5.57 13.36 -10.37
N SER A 306 -6.69 13.51 -9.68
CA SER A 306 -8.01 13.79 -10.25
C SER A 306 -8.32 15.28 -10.11
N ILE A 307 -8.36 16.00 -11.23
CA ILE A 307 -8.77 17.42 -11.28
C ILE A 307 -10.16 17.55 -11.87
N GLY A 308 -10.97 18.42 -11.26
CA GLY A 308 -12.39 18.47 -11.57
C GLY A 308 -13.06 17.11 -11.33
N ASP A 309 -14.17 16.85 -12.01
CA ASP A 309 -14.94 15.62 -11.79
C ASP A 309 -14.55 14.48 -12.74
N SER A 310 -13.71 14.71 -13.74
CA SER A 310 -13.47 13.72 -14.81
C SER A 310 -12.06 13.69 -15.40
N THR A 311 -11.13 14.55 -14.98
CA THR A 311 -9.86 14.73 -15.69
C THR A 311 -8.67 14.22 -14.84
N PRO A 312 -8.00 13.13 -15.24
CA PRO A 312 -6.76 12.69 -14.64
C PRO A 312 -5.59 13.51 -15.21
N THR A 313 -4.64 13.90 -14.35
CA THR A 313 -3.41 14.61 -14.75
C THR A 313 -2.26 14.24 -13.81
N LEU A 314 -1.06 14.77 -14.05
CA LEU A 314 0.10 14.62 -13.16
C LEU A 314 0.41 15.93 -12.45
N ALA A 315 0.42 15.91 -11.13
CA ALA A 315 0.79 17.07 -10.33
C ALA A 315 1.51 16.68 -9.03
N LYS A 316 1.91 17.67 -8.23
CA LYS A 316 2.47 17.44 -6.90
C LYS A 316 1.43 16.73 -6.03
N PHE A 317 1.86 15.69 -5.35
CA PHE A 317 1.01 14.90 -4.46
C PHE A 317 0.71 15.67 -3.16
N ASP A 318 -0.53 15.60 -2.69
CA ASP A 318 -0.94 16.09 -1.37
C ASP A 318 -1.73 15.01 -0.62
N MET A 319 -1.17 14.52 0.49
CA MET A 319 -1.79 13.50 1.35
C MET A 319 -3.12 13.96 1.97
N ASN A 320 -3.37 15.26 2.05
CA ASN A 320 -4.60 15.79 2.65
C ASN A 320 -5.72 16.01 1.61
N SER A 321 -5.47 15.69 0.35
CA SER A 321 -6.39 15.90 -0.75
C SER A 321 -6.82 14.57 -1.37
N ASP A 322 -8.12 14.29 -1.36
CA ASP A 322 -8.69 13.09 -1.99
C ASP A 322 -8.49 13.08 -3.51
N ASN A 323 -8.20 14.24 -4.11
CA ASN A 323 -7.80 14.32 -5.52
C ASN A 323 -6.52 13.56 -5.82
N SER A 324 -5.64 13.38 -4.82
CA SER A 324 -4.34 12.73 -4.99
C SER A 324 -4.35 11.24 -4.64
N LYS A 325 -5.49 10.72 -4.17
CA LYS A 325 -5.62 9.36 -3.63
C LYS A 325 -6.45 8.48 -4.54
N TRP A 326 -6.06 7.21 -4.57
CA TRP A 326 -6.66 6.19 -5.41
C TRP A 326 -6.93 4.91 -4.62
N ASN A 327 -7.89 4.11 -5.08
CA ASN A 327 -8.14 2.75 -4.62
C ASN A 327 -8.08 1.77 -5.78
N PHE A 328 -7.83 0.51 -5.46
CA PHE A 328 -7.85 -0.59 -6.40
C PHE A 328 -8.91 -1.60 -5.98
N LYS A 329 -9.90 -1.83 -6.82
CA LYS A 329 -10.89 -2.91 -6.64
C LYS A 329 -10.56 -4.05 -7.58
N ALA A 330 -10.25 -5.22 -7.01
CA ALA A 330 -9.93 -6.40 -7.80
C ALA A 330 -11.15 -6.87 -8.59
N HIS A 331 -10.93 -7.22 -9.85
CA HIS A 331 -11.90 -7.88 -10.72
C HIS A 331 -11.66 -9.40 -10.74
#